data_AF-G0EH30-F1
#
_entry.id   AF-G0EH30-F1
#
_cell.length_a   1.000
_cell.length_b   1.000
_cell.length_c   1.000
_cell.angle_alpha   90.00
_cell.angle_beta   90.00
_cell.angle_gamma   90.00
#
_symmetry.space_group_name_H-M   'P 1'
#
loop_
_entity.id
_entity.type
_entity.pdbx_description
1 polymer ?
#
loop_
_entity_poly.entity_id
_entity_poly.type
_entity_poly.pdbx_seq_one_letter_code
_entity_poly.pdbx_strand_id
1 'polypeptide(L)'
;MAPVVTTVKISREAREMLERLQAAVAVELGSRPRFQDIIEAALRLAWRRRSEFLEELGAWRPMENPERLLEELSVDLRVSESHAEVDKVVYGGRRASGQQCNHSGFEQE
;
A
#
# COMPACT_ATOMS: atom_id res chain seq x y z
N MET A 1 5.10 6.19 -10.72
CA MET A 1 5.40 4.98 -9.92
C MET A 1 5.56 3.81 -10.89
N ALA A 2 6.55 2.95 -10.69
CA ALA A 2 6.71 1.75 -11.51
C ALA A 2 5.60 0.73 -11.18
N PRO A 3 5.11 -0.06 -12.16
CA PRO A 3 4.11 -1.09 -11.90
C PRO A 3 4.71 -2.21 -11.05
N VAL A 4 3.98 -2.59 -9.98
CA VAL A 4 4.29 -3.78 -9.19
C VAL A 4 3.65 -4.98 -9.85
N VAL A 5 4.43 -6.05 -10.06
CA VAL A 5 3.94 -7.28 -10.70
C VAL A 5 3.45 -8.24 -9.64
N THR A 6 2.17 -8.57 -9.69
CA THR A 6 1.53 -9.58 -8.82
C THR A 6 0.92 -10.67 -9.70
N THR A 7 1.24 -11.94 -9.43
CA THR A 7 0.65 -13.08 -10.13
C THR A 7 -0.46 -13.70 -9.28
N VAL A 8 -1.66 -13.80 -9.86
CA VAL A 8 -2.83 -14.37 -9.19
C VAL A 8 -3.33 -15.58 -10.00
N LYS A 9 -3.65 -16.67 -9.31
CA LYS A 9 -4.31 -17.83 -9.92
C LYS A 9 -5.81 -17.58 -9.95
N ILE A 10 -6.42 -17.76 -11.11
CA ILE A 10 -7.87 -17.66 -11.30
C ILE A 10 -8.42 -18.99 -11.82
N SER A 11 -9.69 -19.25 -11.54
CA SER A 11 -10.38 -20.41 -12.09
C SER A 11 -10.54 -20.29 -13.61
N ARG A 12 -10.76 -21.42 -14.28
CA ARG A 12 -11.07 -21.44 -15.72
C ARG A 12 -12.32 -20.61 -16.04
N GLU A 13 -13.35 -20.73 -15.21
CA GLU A 13 -14.59 -19.97 -15.33
C GLU A 13 -14.35 -18.46 -15.25
N ALA A 14 -13.56 -18.00 -14.27
CA ALA A 14 -13.22 -16.59 -14.14
C ALA A 14 -12.43 -16.07 -15.35
N ARG A 15 -11.55 -16.91 -15.93
CA ARG A 15 -10.84 -16.57 -17.18
C ARG A 15 -11.80 -16.42 -18.36
N GLU A 16 -12.73 -17.36 -18.54
CA GLU A 16 -13.74 -17.30 -19.60
C GLU A 16 -14.64 -16.06 -19.45
N MET A 17 -15.01 -15.71 -18.22
CA MET A 17 -15.73 -14.48 -17.91
C MET A 17 -14.93 -13.22 -18.28
N LEU A 18 -13.63 -13.20 -17.97
CA LEU A 18 -12.74 -12.08 -18.31
C LEU A 18 -12.58 -11.92 -19.84
N GLU A 19 -12.48 -13.03 -20.57
CA GLU A 19 -12.43 -13.03 -22.04
C GLU A 19 -13.74 -12.48 -22.65
N ARG A 20 -14.90 -12.89 -22.12
CA ARG A 20 -16.21 -12.35 -22.53
C ARG A 20 -16.34 -10.86 -22.24
N LEU A 21 -15.89 -10.42 -21.07
CA LEU A 21 -15.91 -9.01 -20.69
C LEU A 21 -15.01 -8.18 -21.61
N GLN A 22 -13.80 -8.67 -21.94
CA GLN A 22 -12.92 -8.00 -22.91
C GLN A 22 -13.60 -7.85 -24.27
N ALA A 23 -14.28 -8.89 -24.75
CA ALA A 23 -14.98 -8.83 -26.03
C ALA A 23 -16.12 -7.81 -26.01
N ALA A 24 -16.95 -7.81 -24.96
CA ALA A 24 -18.04 -6.85 -24.81
C ALA A 24 -17.52 -5.40 -24.78
N VAL A 25 -16.52 -5.13 -23.95
CA VAL A 25 -15.91 -3.79 -23.85
C VAL A 25 -15.24 -3.39 -25.16
N ALA A 26 -14.64 -4.34 -25.89
CA ALA A 26 -14.02 -4.04 -27.18
C ALA A 26 -15.03 -3.61 -28.25
N VAL A 27 -16.24 -4.18 -28.23
CA VAL A 27 -17.34 -3.76 -29.10
C VAL A 27 -17.80 -2.35 -28.75
N GLU A 28 -17.95 -2.05 -27.46
CA GLU A 28 -18.44 -0.74 -26.99
C GLU A 28 -17.43 0.39 -27.20
N LEU A 29 -16.14 0.14 -26.93
CA LEU A 29 -15.08 1.14 -27.02
C LEU A 29 -14.41 1.23 -28.40
N GLY A 30 -14.73 0.30 -29.31
CA GLY A 30 -14.07 0.19 -30.62
C GLY A 30 -12.57 -0.13 -30.54
N SER A 31 -12.07 -0.55 -29.38
CA SER A 31 -10.66 -0.87 -29.14
C SER A 31 -10.55 -2.02 -28.14
N ARG A 32 -9.55 -2.87 -28.28
CA ARG A 32 -9.39 -4.06 -27.41
C ARG A 32 -8.56 -3.71 -26.16
N PRO A 33 -9.16 -3.51 -24.98
CA PRO A 33 -8.42 -3.25 -23.75
C PRO A 33 -7.60 -4.47 -23.33
N ARG A 34 -6.51 -4.26 -22.59
CA ARG A 34 -5.73 -5.37 -22.03
C ARG A 34 -6.46 -5.93 -20.81
N PHE A 35 -6.21 -7.20 -20.49
CA PHE A 35 -6.75 -7.79 -19.26
C PHE A 35 -6.33 -7.04 -18.00
N GLN A 36 -5.11 -6.50 -17.98
CA GLN A 36 -4.64 -5.67 -16.88
C GLN A 36 -5.55 -4.45 -16.66
N ASP A 37 -5.93 -3.75 -17.73
CA ASP A 37 -6.77 -2.55 -17.66
C ASP A 37 -8.17 -2.90 -17.13
N ILE A 38 -8.72 -4.03 -17.59
CA ILE A 38 -10.03 -4.52 -17.15
C ILE A 38 -10.00 -4.90 -15.66
N ILE A 39 -8.98 -5.63 -15.22
CA ILE A 39 -8.82 -6.04 -13.82
C ILE A 39 -8.65 -4.82 -12.93
N GLU A 40 -7.84 -3.84 -13.34
CA GLU A 40 -7.62 -2.62 -12.56
C GLU A 40 -8.92 -1.79 -12.43
N ALA A 41 -9.69 -1.67 -13.52
CA ALA A 41 -10.99 -1.03 -13.49
C ALA A 41 -11.98 -1.78 -12.58
N ALA A 42 -12.01 -3.12 -12.66
CA ALA A 42 -12.85 -3.95 -11.82
C ALA A 42 -12.49 -3.82 -10.32
N LEU A 43 -11.21 -3.77 -9.97
CA LEU A 43 -10.76 -3.55 -8.59
C LEU A 43 -11.17 -2.17 -8.06
N ARG A 44 -11.04 -1.12 -8.87
CA ARG A 44 -11.50 0.23 -8.51
C ARG A 44 -13.02 0.28 -8.33
N LEU A 45 -13.77 -0.46 -9.15
CA LEU A 45 -15.23 -0.58 -9.02
C LEU A 45 -15.62 -1.34 -7.75
N ALA A 46 -14.97 -2.48 -7.48
CA ALA A 46 -15.18 -3.26 -6.27
C ALA A 46 -14.87 -2.45 -5.00
N TRP A 47 -13.82 -1.62 -5.03
CA TRP A 47 -13.51 -0.73 -3.92
C TRP A 47 -14.57 0.35 -3.69
N ARG A 48 -15.09 0.95 -4.77
CA ARG A 48 -16.18 1.95 -4.68
C ARG A 48 -17.49 1.33 -4.20
N ARG A 49 -17.79 0.10 -4.65
CA ARG A 49 -18.99 -0.68 -4.28
C ARG A 49 -18.63 -1.76 -3.26
N ARG A 50 -17.84 -1.38 -2.24
CA ARG A 50 -17.27 -2.32 -1.28
C ARG A 50 -18.33 -3.17 -0.59
N SER A 51 -19.46 -2.57 -0.18
CA SER A 51 -20.52 -3.30 0.51
C SER A 51 -21.09 -4.43 -0.35
N GLU A 52 -21.45 -4.12 -1.60
CA GLU A 52 -21.98 -5.10 -2.55
C GLU A 52 -20.95 -6.19 -2.88
N PHE A 53 -19.69 -5.80 -3.04
CA PHE A 53 -18.60 -6.77 -3.25
C PHE A 53 -18.41 -7.71 -2.05
N LEU A 54 -18.58 -7.20 -0.82
CA LEU A 54 -18.48 -8.00 0.39
C LEU A 54 -19.68 -8.95 0.56
N GLU A 55 -20.87 -8.55 0.10
CA GLU A 55 -22.06 -9.41 0.03
C GLU A 55 -21.85 -10.58 -0.95
N GLU A 56 -21.30 -10.31 -2.14
CA GLU A 56 -20.95 -11.33 -3.14
C GLU A 56 -19.90 -12.33 -2.64
N LEU A 57 -19.00 -11.90 -1.75
CA LEU A 57 -18.06 -12.80 -1.09
C LEU A 57 -18.71 -13.71 -0.02
N GLY A 58 -20.01 -13.55 0.25
CA GLY A 58 -20.81 -14.44 1.10
C GLY A 58 -20.46 -14.43 2.59
N ALA A 59 -19.52 -13.58 3.02
CA ALA A 59 -18.94 -13.59 4.36
C ALA A 59 -18.91 -12.21 5.03
N TRP A 60 -19.78 -11.28 4.60
CA TRP A 60 -19.87 -10.01 5.31
C TRP A 60 -20.74 -10.14 6.56
N ARG A 61 -20.09 -10.14 7.72
CA ARG A 61 -20.71 -9.75 8.98
C ARG A 61 -20.02 -8.50 9.49
N PRO A 62 -20.75 -7.44 9.88
CA PRO A 62 -20.14 -6.32 10.59
C PRO A 62 -19.45 -6.87 11.85
N MET A 63 -18.14 -6.70 11.94
CA MET A 63 -17.37 -7.12 13.10
C MET A 63 -17.68 -6.18 14.26
N GLU A 64 -18.08 -6.73 15.41
CA GLU A 64 -18.40 -5.95 16.60
C GLU A 64 -17.16 -5.29 17.24
N ASN A 65 -15.94 -5.69 16.87
CA ASN A 65 -14.72 -5.18 17.50
C ASN A 65 -13.47 -5.23 16.58
N PRO A 66 -13.34 -4.31 15.61
CA PRO A 66 -12.28 -4.35 14.59
C PRO A 66 -10.87 -4.09 15.13
N GLU A 67 -10.74 -3.37 16.25
CA GLU A 67 -9.45 -3.00 16.87
C GLU A 67 -8.73 -4.24 17.42
N ARG A 68 -9.46 -5.11 18.11
CA ARG A 68 -8.92 -6.33 18.73
C ARG A 68 -8.40 -7.34 17.69
N LEU A 69 -9.04 -7.40 16.52
CA LEU A 69 -8.64 -8.30 15.44
C LEU A 69 -7.41 -7.80 14.67
N LEU A 70 -7.21 -6.47 14.59
CA LEU A 70 -6.00 -5.88 14.02
C LEU A 70 -4.79 -6.21 14.88
N GLU A 71 -4.93 -6.20 16.21
CA GLU A 71 -3.88 -6.64 17.15
C GLU A 71 -3.57 -8.14 16.99
N GLU A 72 -4.59 -8.99 16.79
CA GLU A 72 -4.41 -10.44 16.60
C GLU A 72 -3.85 -10.84 15.22
N LEU A 73 -4.22 -10.11 14.15
CA LEU A 73 -3.72 -10.31 12.78
C LEU A 73 -2.39 -9.61 12.52
N SER A 74 -1.89 -8.83 13.47
CA SER A 74 -0.53 -8.27 13.46
C SER A 74 0.51 -9.36 13.71
N VAL A 75 0.50 -10.40 12.86
CA VAL A 75 1.54 -11.40 12.82
C VAL A 75 2.76 -10.76 12.14
N ASP A 76 3.69 -10.33 13.00
CA ASP A 76 5.14 -10.29 12.77
C ASP A 76 5.58 -9.68 11.42
N LEU A 77 5.03 -8.52 11.06
CA LEU A 77 5.85 -7.58 10.29
C LEU A 77 7.00 -7.20 11.21
N ARG A 78 8.12 -7.92 11.13
CA ARG A 78 9.40 -7.50 11.69
C ARG A 78 9.81 -6.20 11.01
N VAL A 79 9.16 -5.12 11.38
CA VAL A 79 9.70 -3.78 11.25
C VAL A 79 10.77 -3.76 12.33
N SER A 80 12.00 -4.12 11.95
CA SER A 80 13.16 -3.74 12.75
C SER A 80 13.02 -2.24 13.01
N GLU A 81 12.81 -1.86 14.26
CA GLU A 81 12.61 -0.48 14.68
C GLU A 81 13.82 0.36 14.28
N SER A 82 13.84 0.88 13.06
CA SER A 82 14.76 1.91 12.62
C SER A 82 14.30 3.28 13.15
N HIS A 83 13.93 3.38 14.42
CA HIS A 83 13.69 4.68 15.07
C HIS A 83 14.95 5.58 14.97
N ALA A 84 16.14 4.97 14.92
CA ALA A 84 17.40 5.68 14.70
C ALA A 84 17.61 6.20 13.25
N GLU A 85 16.90 5.70 12.23
CA GLU A 85 17.05 6.19 10.85
C GLU A 85 16.09 7.33 10.52
N VAL A 86 14.93 7.41 11.17
CA VAL A 86 13.98 8.52 10.95
C VAL A 86 14.63 9.84 11.33
N ASP A 87 15.34 9.90 12.46
CA ASP A 87 16.04 11.12 12.88
C ASP A 87 17.14 11.54 11.89
N LYS A 88 17.79 10.59 11.23
CA LYS A 88 18.83 10.89 10.23
C LYS A 88 18.27 11.48 8.94
N VAL A 89 17.05 11.09 8.56
CA VAL A 89 16.38 11.55 7.34
C VAL A 89 15.62 12.85 7.59
N VAL A 90 14.99 13.01 8.75
CA VAL A 90 14.26 14.22 9.15
C VAL A 90 15.21 15.35 9.56
N TYR A 91 16.26 15.04 10.33
CA TYR A 91 17.26 16.03 10.77
C TYR A 91 18.54 15.99 9.95
N GLY A 92 18.40 15.64 8.66
CA GLY A 92 19.48 15.62 7.66
C GLY A 92 20.51 16.73 7.90
N GLY A 93 21.75 16.28 8.07
CA GLY A 93 22.85 17.06 8.63
C GLY A 93 23.01 18.46 8.06
N ARG A 94 23.10 19.44 8.97
CA ARG A 94 23.85 20.65 8.71
C ARG A 94 25.19 20.56 9.44
N ARG A 95 26.24 20.46 8.63
CA ARG A 95 27.59 20.88 8.99
C ARG A 95 27.50 22.29 9.56
N ALA A 96 27.73 22.45 10.86
CA ALA A 96 28.15 23.72 11.43
C ALA A 96 29.69 23.70 11.49
N SER A 97 30.29 24.08 10.37
CA SER A 97 31.61 24.69 10.35
C SER A 97 31.53 26.05 11.05
N GLY A 98 32.41 26.29 12.02
CA GLY A 98 32.53 27.57 12.73
C GLY A 98 33.07 27.35 14.15
N GLN A 99 34.37 27.10 14.33
CA GLN A 99 35.39 28.15 14.57
C GLN A 99 35.49 28.52 16.06
N GLN A 100 36.73 28.44 16.54
CA GLN A 100 37.32 28.64 17.88
C GLN A 100 36.66 29.71 18.76
N CYS A 101 36.74 29.61 20.10
CA CYS A 101 37.81 30.30 20.85
C CYS A 101 38.14 29.63 22.19
N ASN A 102 39.44 29.64 22.48
CA ASN A 102 40.08 29.29 23.75
C ASN A 102 39.62 30.19 24.90
N HIS A 103 39.57 29.65 26.12
CA HIS A 103 40.19 30.33 27.26
C HIS A 103 40.59 29.32 28.34
N SER A 104 41.90 29.10 28.43
CA SER A 104 42.60 28.62 29.61
C SER A 104 42.63 29.71 30.69
N GLY A 105 42.36 29.34 31.95
CA GLY A 105 42.86 29.92 33.20
C GLY A 105 42.46 31.35 33.58
N PHE A 106 41.96 31.54 34.81
CA PHE A 106 42.46 32.57 35.74
C PHE A 106 42.02 32.28 37.19
N GLU A 107 42.93 32.47 38.12
CA GLU A 107 42.86 32.21 39.57
C GLU A 107 42.21 33.35 40.38
N GLN A 108 41.93 33.05 41.66
CA GLN A 108 41.79 33.93 42.86
C GLN A 108 40.50 34.78 42.94
N GLU A 109 39.86 34.99 44.09
CA GLU A 109 40.30 35.05 45.50
C GLU A 109 39.50 34.15 46.47
#